data_AF-A0A8D9BVT3-F1
#
_entry.id   AF-A0A8D9BVT3-F1
#
_cell.length_a   1.000
_cell.length_b   1.000
_cell.length_c   1.000
_cell.angle_alpha   90.00
_cell.angle_beta   90.00
_cell.angle_gamma   90.00
#
_symmetry.space_group_name_H-M   'P 1'
#
loop_
_entity.id
_entity.type
_entity.pdbx_description
1 polymer ?
#
loop_
_entity_poly.entity_id
_entity_poly.type
_entity_poly.pdbx_seq_one_letter_code
_entity_poly.pdbx_strand_id
1 'polypeptide(L)'
;MDSKYTCLLYHSKVRWLSRGKVLARLYQLKEELMVLNLFCKKTMRSDDDWRAKLAYLADIFKYLNGVNTQLQGPSENVITCTDKLTVFKDKITFWITNLNAGRTEMF
;
A
#
# COMPACT_ATOMS: atom_id res chain seq x y z
N MET A 1 19.44 -17.86 -9.18
CA MET A 1 18.62 -16.66 -8.97
C MET A 1 17.18 -17.13 -8.89
N ASP A 2 16.74 -17.51 -7.69
CA ASP A 2 15.40 -18.04 -7.47
C ASP A 2 14.56 -16.90 -6.86
N SER A 3 13.58 -16.40 -7.61
CA SER A 3 12.70 -15.32 -7.14
C SER A 3 11.58 -15.93 -6.30
N LYS A 4 11.37 -15.41 -5.08
CA LYS A 4 10.28 -15.83 -4.17
C LYS A 4 8.88 -15.67 -4.77
N TYR A 5 8.76 -14.92 -5.87
CA TYR A 5 7.50 -14.47 -6.46
C TYR A 5 7.36 -14.99 -7.90
N THR A 6 6.94 -16.24 -8.05
CA THR A 6 6.81 -16.92 -9.37
C THR A 6 5.45 -16.73 -10.06
N CYS A 7 4.42 -16.26 -9.35
CA CYS A 7 3.04 -16.17 -9.86
C CYS A 7 2.54 -14.72 -9.98
N LEU A 8 1.79 -14.37 -11.03
CA LEU A 8 1.15 -13.05 -11.20
C LEU A 8 0.07 -12.81 -10.14
N LEU A 9 -0.11 -11.57 -9.66
CA LEU A 9 -1.24 -11.25 -8.77
C LEU A 9 -2.55 -11.35 -9.56
N TYR A 10 -3.36 -12.36 -9.25
CA TYR A 10 -4.67 -12.56 -9.87
C TYR A 10 -5.61 -11.38 -9.57
N HIS A 11 -6.36 -10.94 -10.57
CA HIS A 11 -7.30 -9.84 -10.43
C HIS A 11 -8.44 -10.24 -9.48
N SER A 12 -8.50 -9.66 -8.27
CA SER A 12 -9.70 -9.75 -7.44
C SER A 12 -10.77 -8.80 -7.99
N LYS A 13 -12.04 -9.22 -8.04
CA LYS A 13 -13.19 -8.36 -8.43
C LYS A 13 -13.27 -7.08 -7.59
N VAL A 14 -12.69 -7.09 -6.40
CA VAL A 14 -12.46 -5.92 -5.54
C VAL A 14 -11.19 -5.20 -6.01
N ARG A 15 -11.35 -4.17 -6.84
CA ARG A 15 -10.28 -3.50 -7.59
C ARG A 15 -9.15 -2.92 -6.72
N TRP A 16 -9.48 -2.45 -5.52
CA TRP A 16 -8.55 -1.78 -4.62
C TRP A 16 -7.67 -2.73 -3.80
N LEU A 17 -8.21 -3.90 -3.40
CA LEU A 17 -7.39 -4.98 -2.81
C LEU A 17 -6.27 -5.42 -3.76
N SER A 18 -6.60 -5.58 -5.05
CA SER A 18 -5.59 -5.94 -6.06
C SER A 18 -4.54 -4.84 -6.21
N ARG A 19 -4.94 -3.56 -6.23
CA ARG A 19 -4.03 -2.42 -6.38
C ARG A 19 -3.05 -2.29 -5.22
N GLY A 20 -3.53 -2.43 -3.98
CA GLY A 20 -2.62 -2.38 -2.82
C GLY A 20 -1.67 -3.58 -2.75
N LYS A 21 -2.13 -4.78 -3.13
CA LYS A 21 -1.24 -5.95 -3.24
C LYS A 21 -0.18 -5.78 -4.33
N VAL A 22 -0.56 -5.18 -5.47
CA VAL A 22 0.37 -4.85 -6.56
C VAL A 22 1.41 -3.85 -6.08
N LEU A 23 1.00 -2.78 -5.38
CA LEU A 23 1.93 -1.79 -4.84
C LEU A 23 2.91 -2.37 -3.81
N ALA A 24 2.41 -3.20 -2.89
CA ALA A 24 3.27 -3.88 -1.91
C ALA A 24 4.32 -4.78 -2.60
N ARG A 25 3.93 -5.51 -3.64
CA ARG A 25 4.84 -6.37 -4.40
C ARG A 25 5.82 -5.55 -5.25
N LEU A 26 5.36 -4.44 -5.84
CA LEU A 26 6.20 -3.52 -6.59
C LEU A 26 7.28 -2.91 -5.70
N TYR A 27 6.94 -2.56 -4.45
CA TYR A 27 7.92 -2.10 -3.46
C TYR A 27 8.92 -3.18 -3.04
N GLN A 28 8.47 -4.44 -2.90
CA GLN A 28 9.36 -5.57 -2.61
C GLN A 28 10.34 -5.82 -3.76
N LEU A 29 9.87 -5.70 -5.01
CA LEU A 29 10.65 -5.94 -6.22
C LEU A 29 11.38 -4.69 -6.74
N LYS A 30 11.51 -3.64 -5.93
CA LYS A 30 12.05 -2.35 -6.38
C LYS A 30 13.48 -2.46 -6.91
N GLU A 31 14.31 -3.35 -6.35
CA GLU A 31 15.69 -3.51 -6.82
C GLU A 31 15.74 -4.26 -8.16
N GLU A 32 14.97 -5.33 -8.30
CA GLU A 32 14.84 -6.08 -9.56
C GLU A 32 14.26 -5.21 -10.68
N LEU A 33 13.32 -4.33 -10.34
CA LEU A 33 12.75 -3.36 -11.27
C LEU A 33 13.80 -2.33 -11.71
N MET A 34 14.74 -1.92 -10.86
CA MET A 34 15.82 -1.03 -11.26
C MET A 34 16.79 -1.69 -12.22
N VAL A 35 17.14 -2.95 -11.99
CA VAL A 35 17.96 -3.74 -12.92
C VAL A 35 17.26 -3.87 -14.27
N LEU A 36 15.96 -4.17 -14.27
CA LEU A 36 15.16 -4.24 -15.49
C LEU A 36 15.07 -2.90 -16.21
N ASN A 37 14.91 -1.80 -15.47
CA ASN A 37 14.84 -0.44 -16.02
C ASN A 37 16.13 -0.06 -16.76
N LEU A 38 17.30 -0.41 -16.19
CA LEU A 38 18.61 -0.28 -16.83
C LEU A 38 18.71 -1.13 -18.10
N PHE A 39 18.32 -2.41 -18.02
CA PHE A 39 18.37 -3.33 -19.16
C PHE A 39 17.48 -2.87 -20.32
N CYS A 40 16.28 -2.37 -20.03
CA CYS A 40 15.33 -1.89 -21.03
C CYS A 40 15.58 -0.44 -21.49
N LYS A 41 16.66 0.22 -21.03
CA LYS A 41 16.95 1.65 -21.29
C LYS A 41 15.76 2.57 -21.02
N LYS A 42 14.94 2.25 -20.02
CA LYS A 42 13.78 3.06 -19.65
C LYS A 42 14.24 4.20 -18.73
N THR A 43 13.59 5.35 -18.87
CA THR A 43 13.92 6.60 -18.16
C THR A 43 13.23 6.73 -16.80
N MET A 44 12.81 5.63 -16.18
CA MET A 44 12.10 5.73 -14.90
C MET A 44 13.07 6.21 -13.81
N ARG A 45 12.97 7.51 -13.45
CA ARG A 45 13.72 8.09 -12.32
C ARG A 45 13.29 7.37 -11.05
N SER A 46 14.19 6.53 -10.57
CA SER A 46 13.99 5.70 -9.39
C SER A 46 14.87 6.20 -8.24
N ASP A 47 14.89 7.53 -8.07
CA ASP A 47 15.64 8.25 -7.04
C ASP A 47 15.11 7.88 -5.64
N ASP A 48 15.84 8.23 -4.59
CA ASP A 48 15.45 7.94 -3.20
C ASP A 48 14.08 8.54 -2.83
N ASP A 49 13.75 9.71 -3.36
CA ASP A 49 12.42 10.32 -3.21
C ASP A 49 11.30 9.46 -3.84
N TRP A 50 11.55 8.85 -5.01
CA TRP A 50 10.60 7.92 -5.63
C TRP A 50 10.45 6.66 -4.78
N ARG A 51 11.56 6.09 -4.30
CA ARG A 51 11.57 4.90 -3.42
C ARG A 51 10.76 5.17 -2.15
N ALA A 52 10.96 6.33 -1.54
CA ALA A 52 10.22 6.77 -0.36
C ALA A 52 8.73 6.90 -0.68
N LYS A 53 8.35 7.69 -1.69
CA LYS A 53 6.94 7.86 -2.11
C LYS A 53 6.24 6.53 -2.40
N LEU A 54 6.94 5.60 -3.04
CA LEU A 54 6.40 4.26 -3.30
C LEU A 54 6.18 3.47 -2.00
N ALA A 55 7.11 3.54 -1.04
CA ALA A 55 6.96 2.92 0.28
C ALA A 55 5.72 3.46 1.01
N TYR A 56 5.62 4.80 1.11
CA TYR A 56 4.48 5.49 1.72
C TYR A 56 3.16 5.08 1.08
N LEU A 57 3.11 5.03 -0.26
CA LEU A 57 1.92 4.62 -0.98
C LEU A 57 1.56 3.16 -0.70
N ALA A 58 2.53 2.25 -0.66
CA ALA A 58 2.30 0.85 -0.34
C ALA A 58 1.72 0.68 1.08
N ASP A 59 2.21 1.43 2.06
CA ASP A 59 1.72 1.39 3.44
C ASP A 59 0.30 1.95 3.57
N ILE A 60 0.00 3.09 2.93
CA ILE A 60 -1.37 3.63 2.90
C ILE A 60 -2.36 2.60 2.34
N PHE A 61 -1.99 1.96 1.23
CA PHE A 61 -2.83 0.93 0.60
C PHE A 61 -2.95 -0.34 1.45
N LYS A 62 -1.93 -0.70 2.22
CA LYS A 62 -2.00 -1.80 3.19
C LYS A 62 -3.06 -1.53 4.25
N TYR A 63 -3.11 -0.33 4.82
CA TYR A 63 -4.13 0.04 5.81
C TYR A 63 -5.53 0.11 5.21
N LEU A 64 -5.69 0.75 4.05
CA LEU A 64 -6.97 0.79 3.33
C LEU A 64 -7.50 -0.62 3.05
N ASN A 65 -6.65 -1.51 2.57
CA ASN A 65 -7.03 -2.89 2.30
C ASN A 65 -7.40 -3.65 3.58
N GLY A 66 -6.71 -3.39 4.70
CA GLY A 66 -7.05 -3.97 6.00
C GLY A 66 -8.45 -3.60 6.44
N VAL A 67 -8.78 -2.30 6.40
CA VAL A 67 -10.13 -1.82 6.74
C VAL A 67 -11.16 -2.39 5.78
N ASN A 68 -10.87 -2.47 4.48
CA ASN A 68 -11.77 -3.10 3.52
C ASN A 68 -12.16 -4.52 3.90
N THR A 69 -11.15 -5.35 4.19
CA THR A 69 -11.34 -6.75 4.50
C THR A 69 -12.16 -6.88 5.77
N GLN A 70 -11.95 -5.99 6.74
CA GLN A 70 -12.76 -5.92 7.96
C GLN A 70 -14.21 -5.50 7.70
N LEU A 71 -14.49 -4.70 6.67
CA LEU A 71 -15.86 -4.28 6.29
C LEU A 71 -16.60 -5.35 5.48
N GLN A 72 -15.88 -6.25 4.81
CA GLN A 72 -16.46 -7.37 4.04
C GLN A 72 -16.62 -8.65 4.88
N GLY A 73 -16.43 -8.58 6.20
CA GLY A 73 -16.58 -9.72 7.09
C GLY A 73 -18.03 -10.24 7.13
N PRO A 74 -18.23 -11.56 7.30
CA PRO A 74 -19.57 -12.16 7.32
C PRO A 74 -20.46 -11.71 8.49
N SER A 75 -19.89 -11.03 9.49
CA SER A 75 -20.58 -10.59 10.72
C SER A 75 -20.72 -9.07 10.81
N GLU A 76 -20.50 -8.35 9.71
CA GLU A 76 -20.55 -6.88 9.69
C GLU A 76 -21.96 -6.35 9.48
N ASN A 77 -22.29 -5.27 10.18
CA ASN A 77 -23.52 -4.52 9.99
C ASN A 77 -23.22 -3.02 9.82
N VAL A 78 -24.24 -2.22 9.53
CA VAL A 78 -24.05 -0.78 9.26
C VAL A 78 -23.41 -0.06 10.44
N ILE A 79 -23.74 -0.42 11.67
CA ILE A 79 -23.19 0.20 12.88
C ILE A 79 -21.70 -0.13 13.00
N THR A 80 -21.33 -1.42 12.96
CA THR A 80 -19.92 -1.84 13.08
C THR A 80 -19.05 -1.31 11.95
N CYS A 81 -19.61 -1.26 10.72
CA CYS A 81 -18.94 -0.65 9.58
C CYS A 81 -18.71 0.85 9.77
N THR A 82 -19.70 1.57 10.31
CA THR A 82 -19.61 3.01 10.57
C THR A 82 -18.56 3.29 11.65
N ASP A 83 -18.52 2.49 12.71
CA ASP A 83 -17.52 2.62 13.78
C ASP A 83 -16.11 2.41 13.23
N LYS A 84 -15.88 1.35 12.45
CA LYS A 84 -14.58 1.08 11.81
C LYS A 84 -14.14 2.19 10.87
N LEU A 85 -15.05 2.75 10.08
CA LEU A 85 -14.75 3.87 9.20
C LEU A 85 -14.42 5.14 9.99
N THR A 86 -15.10 5.38 11.11
CA THR A 86 -14.85 6.53 11.99
C THR A 86 -13.48 6.42 12.64
N VAL A 87 -13.16 5.27 13.25
CA VAL A 87 -11.82 4.98 13.80
C VAL A 87 -10.74 5.14 12.74
N PHE A 88 -10.98 4.69 11.51
CA PHE A 88 -10.02 4.84 10.43
C PHE A 88 -9.79 6.31 10.04
N LYS A 89 -10.85 7.14 9.99
CA LYS A 89 -10.72 8.59 9.76
C LYS A 89 -9.94 9.27 10.88
N ASP A 90 -10.20 8.90 12.13
CA ASP A 90 -9.47 9.44 13.29
C ASP A 90 -7.98 9.10 13.20
N LYS A 91 -7.68 7.86 12.77
CA LYS A 91 -6.30 7.42 12.55
C LYS A 91 -5.60 8.24 11.46
N ILE A 92 -6.28 8.53 10.34
CA ILE A 92 -5.75 9.41 9.29
C ILE A 92 -5.50 10.82 9.82
N THR A 93 -6.42 11.35 10.62
CA THR A 93 -6.27 12.68 11.22
C THR A 93 -5.05 12.71 12.15
N PHE A 94 -4.91 11.72 13.03
CA PHE A 94 -3.75 11.57 13.92
C PHE A 94 -2.43 11.51 13.14
N TRP A 95 -2.44 10.77 12.04
CA TRP A 95 -1.30 10.65 11.14
C TRP A 95 -0.89 11.99 10.52
N ILE A 96 -1.85 12.74 9.99
CA ILE A 96 -1.62 14.09 9.45
C ILE A 96 -1.06 15.01 10.54
N THR A 97 -1.61 14.96 11.76
CA THR A 97 -1.13 15.76 12.89
C THR A 97 0.33 15.44 13.25
N ASN A 98 0.71 14.16 13.26
CA ASN A 98 2.10 13.78 13.53
C ASN A 98 3.07 14.23 12.44
N LEU A 99 2.69 14.09 11.17
CA LEU A 99 3.49 14.60 10.05
C LEU A 99 3.71 16.11 10.15
N ASN A 100 2.66 16.87 10.47
CA ASN A 100 2.77 18.32 10.68
C ASN A 100 3.66 18.69 11.87
N ALA A 101 3.75 17.82 12.88
CA ALA A 101 4.64 17.99 14.03
C ALA A 101 6.08 17.49 13.77
N GLY A 102 6.42 17.11 12.54
CA GLY A 102 7.73 16.55 12.18
C GLY A 102 7.97 15.14 12.71
N ARG A 103 6.97 14.50 13.33
CA ARG A 103 7.03 13.11 13.76
C ARG A 103 6.65 12.22 12.59
N THR A 104 7.66 11.69 11.91
CA THR A 104 7.49 10.66 10.88
C THR A 104 7.25 9.27 11.48
N GLU A 105 7.20 9.17 12.82
CA GLU A 105 6.76 8.00 13.59
C GLU A 105 5.26 7.75 13.38
N MET A 106 5.00 7.23 12.20
CA MET A 106 3.78 6.61 11.71
C MET A 106 4.13 5.36 10.89
N PHE A 107 5.38 5.31 10.41
CA PHE A 107 5.98 4.32 9.54
C PHE A 107 7.18 3.70 10.26
#